data_AF-A0A7G9FPF5-F1
#
_entry.id   AF-A0A7G9FPF5-F1
#
_cell.length_a   1.000
_cell.length_b   1.000
_cell.length_c   1.000
_cell.angle_alpha   90.00
_cell.angle_beta   90.00
_cell.angle_gamma   90.00
#
_symmetry.space_group_name_H-M   'P 1'
#
loop_
_entity.id
_entity.type
_entity.pdbx_description
1 polymer ?
#
loop_
_entity_poly.entity_id
_entity_poly.type
_entity_poly.pdbx_seq_one_letter_code
_entity_poly.pdbx_strand_id
1 'polypeptide(L)' 'MKYYKLSMDMNRGNDIICHFDDKFTIPQNALIMGKYFNQWDDKTVIRFSIEEGSVWTDYLANDKGWFLVSEKLKKSLNP' A
#
# COMPACT_ATOMS: atom_id res chain seq x y z
N MET A 1 -14.78 -22.70 2.50
CA MET A 1 -14.12 -21.44 2.14
C MET A 1 -12.67 -21.51 2.59
N LYS A 2 -11.70 -21.15 1.75
CA LYS A 2 -10.29 -21.08 2.15
C LYS A 2 -9.93 -19.62 2.39
N TYR A 3 -9.19 -19.35 3.48
CA TYR A 3 -8.71 -18.03 3.82
C TYR A 3 -7.20 -18.00 3.66
N TYR A 4 -6.69 -16.87 3.19
CA TYR A 4 -5.27 -16.67 2.93
C TYR A 4 -4.83 -15.37 3.59
N LYS A 5 -3.62 -15.38 4.16
CA LYS A 5 -2.96 -14.16 4.62
C LYS A 5 -2.28 -13.52 3.42
N LEU A 6 -2.56 -12.25 3.17
CA LEU A 6 -1.78 -11.47 2.23
C LEU A 6 -0.42 -11.16 2.88
N SER A 7 0.66 -11.43 2.15
CA SER A 7 2.01 -11.07 2.54
C SER A 7 2.80 -10.65 1.30
N MET A 8 3.84 -9.84 1.53
CA MET A 8 4.83 -9.56 0.52
C MET A 8 5.65 -10.83 0.24
N ASP A 9 6.19 -10.92 -0.98
CA ASP A 9 7.11 -11.99 -1.33
C ASP A 9 8.49 -11.69 -0.74
N MET A 10 8.77 -12.30 0.40
CA MET A 10 10.05 -12.10 1.12
C MET A 10 11.26 -12.70 0.37
N ASN A 11 11.04 -13.49 -0.69
CA ASN A 11 12.12 -14.09 -1.49
C ASN A 11 12.53 -13.18 -2.67
N ARG A 12 11.68 -12.24 -3.07
CA ARG A 12 12.02 -11.19 -4.01
C ARG A 12 12.73 -10.06 -3.25
N GLY A 13 14.05 -10.02 -3.35
CA GLY A 13 14.79 -8.81 -3.01
C GLY A 13 14.53 -7.73 -4.07
N ASN A 14 14.44 -6.47 -3.66
CA ASN A 14 14.40 -5.27 -4.52
C ASN A 14 13.01 -4.74 -4.95
N ASP A 15 11.92 -5.19 -4.33
CA ASP A 15 10.60 -4.53 -4.47
C ASP A 15 10.65 -3.13 -3.84
N ILE A 16 9.99 -2.15 -4.49
CA ILE A 16 9.87 -0.79 -3.96
C ILE A 16 9.12 -0.80 -2.64
N ILE A 17 9.66 -0.08 -1.65
CA ILE A 17 9.00 0.21 -0.37
C ILE A 17 8.57 1.67 -0.37
N CYS A 18 7.28 1.90 -0.10
CA CYS A 18 6.70 3.23 -0.03
C CYS A 18 6.70 3.79 1.40
N HIS A 19 7.02 5.08 1.48
CA HIS A 19 7.04 5.88 2.69
C HIS A 19 6.06 7.05 2.57
N PHE A 20 5.25 7.24 3.59
CA PHE A 20 4.30 8.35 3.66
C PHE A 20 4.89 9.51 4.47
N ASP A 21 4.72 10.74 4.00
CA ASP A 21 5.18 11.95 4.70
C ASP A 21 4.55 12.05 6.11
N ASP A 22 5.31 12.54 7.09
CA ASP A 22 4.84 12.76 8.47
C ASP A 22 3.70 13.77 8.56
N LYS A 23 3.54 14.63 7.56
CA LYS A 23 2.40 15.56 7.43
C LYS A 23 1.09 14.86 7.04
N PHE A 24 1.09 13.53 6.97
CA PHE A 24 -0.12 12.76 6.82
C PHE A 24 -1.13 13.08 7.93
N THR A 25 -2.30 13.55 7.51
CA THR A 25 -3.41 13.85 8.41
C THR A 25 -4.35 12.67 8.60
N ILE A 26 -4.21 11.61 7.80
CA ILE A 26 -5.04 10.40 7.91
C ILE A 26 -4.62 9.62 9.17
N PRO A 27 -5.52 9.44 10.15
CA PRO A 27 -5.21 8.65 11.34
C PRO A 27 -4.84 7.21 10.94
N GLN A 28 -3.78 6.65 11.54
CA GLN A 28 -3.24 5.32 11.19
C GLN A 28 -4.31 4.22 11.11
N ASN A 29 -5.31 4.27 12.01
CA ASN A 29 -6.37 3.28 12.12
C ASN A 29 -7.56 3.54 11.18
N ALA A 30 -7.62 4.69 10.50
CA ALA A 30 -8.76 5.05 9.65
C ALA A 30 -9.00 4.02 8.53
N LEU A 31 -7.93 3.44 8.00
CA LEU A 31 -7.97 2.45 6.91
C LEU A 31 -8.09 0.99 7.39
N ILE A 32 -8.03 0.74 8.70
CA ILE A 32 -8.12 -0.61 9.29
C ILE A 32 -9.57 -0.94 9.70
N MET A 33 -10.43 0.07 9.83
CA MET A 33 -11.83 -0.10 10.29
C MET A 33 -12.79 -0.75 9.27
N GLY A 34 -12.32 -1.11 8.07
CA GLY A 34 -13.17 -1.70 7.03
C GLY A 34 -14.25 -0.76 6.50
N LYS A 35 -14.08 0.57 6.67
CA LYS A 35 -14.96 1.60 6.13
C LYS A 35 -14.31 2.24 4.92
N TYR A 36 -15.14 2.65 3.96
CA TYR A 36 -14.66 3.44 2.83
C TYR A 36 -14.10 4.78 3.33
N PHE A 37 -12.88 5.09 2.92
CA PHE A 37 -12.20 6.33 3.28
C PHE A 37 -12.04 7.20 2.03
N ASN A 38 -12.70 8.35 2.02
CA ASN A 38 -12.73 9.29 0.89
C ASN A 38 -12.11 10.65 1.20
N GLN A 39 -11.52 10.82 2.39
CA GLN A 39 -10.91 12.06 2.83
C GLN A 39 -9.40 12.05 2.53
N TRP A 40 -9.04 11.69 1.29
CA TRP A 40 -7.67 11.81 0.83
C TRP A 40 -7.31 13.30 0.75
N ASP A 41 -6.17 13.68 1.34
CA ASP A 41 -5.62 15.03 1.21
C ASP A 41 -4.79 15.10 -0.07
N ASP A 42 -5.01 16.10 -0.91
CA ASP A 42 -4.22 16.36 -2.14
C ASP A 42 -2.72 16.56 -1.83
N LYS A 43 -2.38 16.81 -0.56
CA LYS A 43 -1.00 16.92 -0.05
C LYS A 43 -0.38 15.57 0.32
N THR A 44 -1.12 14.47 0.16
CA THR A 44 -0.62 13.10 0.35
C THR A 44 0.50 12.83 -0.63
N VAL A 45 1.74 12.78 -0.13
CA VAL A 45 2.90 12.41 -0.92
C VAL A 45 3.41 11.05 -0.46
N ILE A 46 3.48 10.12 -1.41
CA ILE A 46 4.11 8.82 -1.26
C ILE A 46 5.49 8.91 -1.91
N ARG A 47 6.53 8.55 -1.17
CA ARG A 47 7.93 8.55 -1.62
C ARG A 47 8.50 7.14 -1.56
N PHE A 48 9.53 6.89 -2.35
CA PHE A 48 10.34 5.67 -2.26
C PHE A 48 11.78 5.98 -2.63
N SER A 49 12.72 5.17 -2.15
CA SER A 49 14.13 5.25 -2.54
C SER A 49 14.48 4.11 -3.49
N ILE A 50 15.20 4.43 -4.57
CA ILE A 50 15.74 3.42 -5.49
C ILE A 50 16.81 2.54 -4.84
N GLU A 51 17.40 3.01 -3.73
CA GLU A 51 18.37 2.25 -2.95
C GLU A 51 17.72 1.14 -2.11
N GLU A 52 16.43 1.28 -1.77
CA GLU A 52 15.65 0.30 -1.02
C GLU A 52 15.00 -0.74 -1.94
N GLY A 53 14.62 -0.31 -3.13
CA GLY A 53 13.94 -1.15 -4.11
C GLY A 53 13.73 -0.42 -5.44
N SER A 54 13.66 -1.18 -6.53
CA SER A 54 13.48 -0.65 -7.88
C SER A 54 12.43 -1.40 -8.70
N VAL A 55 11.88 -2.48 -8.16
CA VAL A 55 10.84 -3.28 -8.81
C VAL A 55 9.46 -2.81 -8.38
N TRP A 56 8.64 -2.43 -9.36
CA TRP A 56 7.23 -2.09 -9.16
C TRP A 56 6.36 -3.35 -9.10
N THR A 57 5.41 -3.37 -8.18
CA THR A 57 4.44 -4.46 -8.03
C THR A 57 3.01 -3.92 -7.96
N ASP A 58 2.04 -4.78 -8.23
CA ASP A 58 0.62 -4.42 -8.14
C ASP A 58 0.13 -4.24 -6.69
N TYR A 59 0.88 -4.73 -5.69
CA TYR A 59 0.65 -4.52 -4.27
C TYR A 59 1.88 -3.85 -3.66
N LEU A 60 1.77 -2.57 -3.34
CA LEU A 60 2.89 -1.76 -2.89
C LEU A 60 3.12 -1.92 -1.37
N ALA A 61 4.32 -2.39 -1.04
CA ALA A 61 4.86 -2.42 0.29
C ALA A 61 4.87 -1.00 0.89
N ASN A 62 4.50 -0.85 2.16
CA ASN A 62 4.60 0.44 2.83
C ASN A 62 4.73 0.32 4.35
N ASP A 63 5.32 1.35 4.95
CA ASP A 63 5.59 1.45 6.38
C ASP A 63 4.34 1.61 7.27
N LYS A 64 3.17 1.88 6.69
CA LYS A 64 1.89 1.97 7.43
C LYS A 64 1.13 0.65 7.52
N GLY A 65 1.55 -0.38 6.78
CA GLY A 65 0.85 -1.66 6.71
C GLY A 65 -0.49 -1.56 5.96
N TRP A 66 -0.66 -0.56 5.10
CA TRP A 66 -1.88 -0.35 4.34
C TRP A 66 -1.95 -1.23 3.09
N PHE A 67 -3.18 -1.54 2.68
CA PHE A 67 -3.43 -2.29 1.45
C PHE A 67 -3.50 -1.35 0.25
N LEU A 68 -2.32 -0.99 -0.29
CA LEU A 68 -2.18 -0.14 -1.46
C LEU A 68 -1.97 -0.99 -2.71
N VAL A 69 -2.90 -0.92 -3.66
CA VAL A 69 -2.89 -1.75 -4.86
C VAL A 69 -3.10 -0.95 -6.13
N SER A 70 -2.60 -1.46 -7.25
CA SER A 70 -2.87 -0.90 -8.57
C SER A 70 -4.36 -1.00 -8.93
N GLU A 71 -4.82 -0.11 -9.81
CA GLU A 71 -6.16 -0.19 -10.38
C GLU A 71 -6.40 -1.50 -11.15
N LYS A 72 -5.35 -2.10 -11.72
CA LYS A 72 -5.43 -3.40 -12.37
C LYS A 72 -5.78 -4.50 -11.38
N LEU A 73 -5.06 -4.58 -10.25
CA LEU A 73 -5.32 -5.59 -9.22
C LEU A 73 -6.68 -5.35 -8.55
N LYS A 74 -7.03 -4.09 -8.28
CA LYS A 74 -8.35 -3.72 -7.73
C LYS A 74 -9.50 -4.25 -8.59
N LYS A 75 -9.42 -4.12 -9.91
CA LYS A 75 -10.42 -4.68 -10.85
C LYS A 75 -10.47 -6.21 -10.81
N SER A 76 -9.33 -6.87 -10.63
CA SER A 76 -9.29 -8.34 -10.50
C SER A 76 -9.88 -8.86 -9.19
N LEU A 77 -9.84 -8.04 -8.11
CA LEU A 77 -10.37 -8.41 -6.79
C LEU A 77 -11.87 -8.14 -6.63
N ASN A 78 -12.40 -7.17 -7.38
CA ASN A 78 -13.83 -6.87 -7.48
C ASN A 78 -14.27 -6.99 -8.95
N PRO A 79 -14.45 -8.23 -9.45
CA PRO A 79 -14.93 -8.47 -10.82
C PRO A 79 -16.38 -8.01 -11.04
#